data_AF-A0A256I6Y4-F1
#
_entry.id   AF-A0A256I6Y4-F1
#
_cell.length_a   1.000
_cell.length_b   1.000
_cell.length_c   1.000
_cell.angle_alpha   90.00
_cell.angle_beta   90.00
_cell.angle_gamma   90.00
#
_symmetry.space_group_name_H-M   'P 1'
#
loop_
_entity.id
_entity.type
_entity.pdbx_description
1 polymer ?
#
loop_
_entity_poly.entity_id
_entity_poly.type
_entity_poly.pdbx_seq_one_letter_code
_entity_poly.pdbx_strand_id
1 'polypeptide(L)'
;MTSNQSNTSSSVAQWSPTFQCGIWPAVGLVLAFTIWVMISTTTFTWLFGDDASVLVESLWTIPSGLVQFGIVAAVYRYDGVTLNEIGLSRRLLRPAAIAVVGVIVVINAVVVGMGLLAGNEISFGVYAFYQSDPFNFSTTVIAAGAFTTYAFTGPVEELAFRGYLQNKLISLFEFSSLRVRTAISIVVTGVIFSALHIPVELLVNGTPVSQLAGTLVLLALSGTIFGTIYALTQNLYLVVFLHGVGNFWPLMVDPGQGIWPNYIALLLVYLALIVVYRWVAVRASVPTPSLAAAN
;
A
#
# COMPACT_ATOMS: atom_id res chain seq x y z
N MET A 1 47.24 -27.82 23.45
CA MET A 1 46.60 -28.17 22.17
C MET A 1 45.26 -27.46 22.13
N THR A 2 45.14 -26.55 21.16
CA THR A 2 44.15 -25.50 21.05
C THR A 2 42.78 -26.03 20.63
N SER A 3 41.76 -25.54 21.33
CA SER A 3 40.33 -25.63 21.03
C SER A 3 40.00 -25.09 19.64
N ASN A 4 39.19 -25.83 18.87
CA ASN A 4 38.46 -25.27 17.74
C ASN A 4 36.98 -25.64 17.87
N GLN A 5 36.25 -24.79 18.61
CA GLN A 5 34.81 -24.65 18.44
C GLN A 5 34.59 -23.82 17.18
N SER A 6 34.17 -24.46 16.10
CA SER A 6 33.65 -23.77 14.92
C SER A 6 32.29 -23.16 15.28
N ASN A 7 32.31 -21.91 15.72
CA ASN A 7 31.15 -21.03 15.75
C ASN A 7 30.66 -20.81 14.31
N THR A 8 29.80 -21.71 13.83
CA THR A 8 28.88 -21.39 12.73
C THR A 8 27.63 -20.79 13.35
N SER A 9 27.73 -19.53 13.79
CA SER A 9 26.55 -18.70 14.02
C SER A 9 25.89 -18.50 12.67
N SER A 10 24.89 -19.33 12.37
CA SER A 10 23.95 -19.10 11.28
C SER A 10 23.41 -17.69 11.46
N SER A 11 23.81 -16.76 10.59
CA SER A 11 23.29 -15.41 10.56
C SER A 11 21.78 -15.50 10.35
N VAL A 12 21.02 -15.33 11.43
CA VAL A 12 19.58 -15.14 11.39
C VAL A 12 19.36 -14.02 10.39
N ALA A 13 18.64 -14.27 9.29
CA ALA A 13 18.33 -13.22 8.33
C ALA A 13 17.56 -12.12 9.07
N GLN A 14 18.26 -11.02 9.33
CA GLN A 14 17.83 -9.98 10.24
C GLN A 14 16.80 -9.14 9.52
N TRP A 15 15.53 -9.21 9.94
CA TRP A 15 14.48 -8.37 9.40
C TRP A 15 14.53 -6.97 10.03
N SER A 16 15.33 -6.11 9.40
CA SER A 16 14.97 -4.86 8.70
C SER A 16 16.14 -4.54 7.75
N PRO A 17 15.97 -3.77 6.67
CA PRO A 17 17.11 -3.19 5.95
C PRO A 17 18.09 -2.52 6.92
N THR A 18 19.37 -2.49 6.57
CA THR A 18 20.36 -1.72 7.33
C THR A 18 20.26 -0.27 6.90
N PHE A 19 19.95 0.62 7.86
CA PHE A 19 19.90 2.06 7.62
C PHE A 19 21.18 2.72 8.14
N GLN A 20 21.75 3.64 7.36
CA GLN A 20 23.03 4.28 7.67
C GLN A 20 22.89 5.54 8.53
N CYS A 21 21.72 6.17 8.53
CA CYS A 21 21.47 7.45 9.20
C CYS A 21 20.48 7.32 10.36
N GLY A 22 20.33 8.37 11.16
CA GLY A 22 19.34 8.45 12.24
C GLY A 22 17.90 8.66 11.73
N ILE A 23 17.03 9.25 12.57
CA ILE A 23 15.60 9.51 12.25
C ILE A 23 15.38 10.56 11.16
N TRP A 24 16.34 11.46 10.94
CA TRP A 24 16.15 12.66 10.10
C TRP A 24 15.69 12.40 8.66
N PRO A 25 16.15 11.35 7.93
CA PRO A 25 15.66 11.16 6.57
C PRO A 25 14.21 10.63 6.55
N ALA A 26 13.72 10.03 7.63
CA ALA A 26 12.29 9.73 7.79
C ALA A 26 11.45 10.99 7.98
N VAL A 27 11.92 11.93 8.81
CA VAL A 27 11.29 13.25 8.96
C VAL A 27 11.31 14.00 7.63
N GLY A 28 12.46 13.98 6.93
CA GLY A 28 12.63 14.58 5.61
C GLY A 28 11.67 13.99 4.57
N LEU A 29 11.52 12.66 4.53
CA LEU A 29 10.56 11.99 3.65
C LEU A 29 9.13 12.49 3.88
N VAL A 30 8.67 12.46 5.14
CA VAL A 30 7.30 12.85 5.51
C VAL A 30 7.05 14.31 5.15
N LEU A 31 7.96 15.22 5.52
CA LEU A 31 7.82 16.64 5.19
C LEU A 31 7.84 16.88 3.67
N ALA A 32 8.75 16.24 2.94
CA ALA A 32 8.86 16.39 1.50
C ALA A 32 7.60 15.90 0.77
N PHE A 33 7.02 14.76 1.17
CA PHE A 33 5.76 14.29 0.62
C PHE A 33 4.62 15.25 0.91
N THR A 34 4.45 15.69 2.17
CA THR A 34 3.37 16.59 2.56
C THR A 34 3.44 17.91 1.79
N ILE A 35 4.63 18.52 1.75
CA ILE A 35 4.86 19.78 1.03
C ILE A 35 4.65 19.60 -0.47
N TRP A 36 5.14 18.50 -1.05
CA TRP A 36 4.96 18.25 -2.48
C TRP A 36 3.49 18.05 -2.86
N VAL A 37 2.72 17.25 -2.10
CA VAL A 37 1.29 17.05 -2.38
C VAL A 37 0.52 18.36 -2.31
N MET A 38 0.82 19.21 -1.32
CA MET A 38 0.27 20.57 -1.22
C MET A 38 0.58 21.42 -2.46
N ILE A 39 1.86 21.49 -2.85
CA ILE A 39 2.30 22.24 -4.03
C ILE A 39 1.64 21.68 -5.30
N SER A 40 1.64 20.36 -5.46
CA SER A 40 1.12 19.67 -6.64
C SER A 40 -0.38 19.90 -6.80
N THR A 41 -1.15 19.82 -5.72
CA THR A 41 -2.60 20.05 -5.72
C THR A 41 -2.92 21.52 -5.95
N THR A 42 -2.22 22.44 -5.26
CA THR A 42 -2.40 23.88 -5.49
C THR A 42 -2.07 24.28 -6.93
N THR A 43 -1.00 23.70 -7.48
CA THR A 43 -0.59 23.94 -8.88
C THR A 43 -1.61 23.38 -9.85
N PHE A 44 -2.19 22.21 -9.56
CA PHE A 44 -3.26 21.62 -10.36
C PHE A 44 -4.48 22.54 -10.41
N THR A 45 -5.01 22.93 -9.25
CA THR A 45 -6.15 23.84 -9.14
C THR A 45 -5.89 25.16 -9.87
N TRP A 46 -4.69 25.72 -9.75
CA TRP A 46 -4.31 26.94 -10.45
C TRP A 46 -4.27 26.77 -11.99
N LEU A 47 -3.81 25.63 -12.49
CA LEU A 47 -3.68 25.36 -13.93
C LEU A 47 -5.00 24.96 -14.61
N PHE A 48 -5.82 24.16 -13.94
CA PHE A 48 -6.96 23.48 -14.55
C PHE A 48 -8.31 23.88 -13.93
N GLY A 49 -8.32 24.61 -12.81
CA GLY A 49 -9.53 24.97 -12.08
C GLY A 49 -10.13 23.81 -11.28
N ASP A 50 -11.16 24.12 -10.49
CA ASP A 50 -11.89 23.14 -9.66
C ASP A 50 -12.79 22.21 -10.48
N ASP A 51 -13.17 22.62 -11.70
CA ASP A 51 -14.03 21.85 -12.62
C ASP A 51 -13.23 20.94 -13.58
N ALA A 52 -11.97 20.65 -13.25
CA ALA A 52 -11.12 19.81 -14.08
C ALA A 52 -11.74 18.41 -14.24
N SER A 53 -11.69 17.86 -15.46
CA SER A 53 -12.22 16.50 -15.68
C SER A 53 -11.41 15.44 -14.92
N VAL A 54 -12.06 14.36 -14.48
CA VAL A 54 -11.41 13.19 -13.84
C VAL A 54 -10.24 12.63 -14.68
N LEU A 55 -10.32 12.74 -16.02
CA LEU A 55 -9.22 12.35 -16.89
C LEU A 55 -7.97 13.21 -16.68
N VAL A 56 -8.15 14.52 -16.58
CA VAL A 56 -7.06 15.49 -16.38
C VAL A 56 -6.43 15.30 -15.00
N GLU A 57 -7.24 15.12 -13.95
CA GLU A 57 -6.77 14.76 -12.60
C GLU A 57 -5.95 13.46 -12.60
N SER A 58 -6.48 12.42 -13.26
CA SER A 58 -5.79 11.14 -13.39
C SER A 58 -4.43 11.33 -14.05
N LEU A 59 -4.36 12.05 -15.17
CA LEU A 59 -3.11 12.28 -15.90
C LEU A 59 -2.12 13.16 -15.10
N TRP A 60 -2.59 14.09 -14.29
CA TRP A 60 -1.73 14.91 -13.40
C TRP A 60 -0.98 14.09 -12.35
N THR A 61 -1.53 12.92 -11.98
CA THR A 61 -0.87 11.98 -11.07
C THR A 61 0.46 11.48 -11.64
N ILE A 62 0.66 11.47 -12.96
CA ILE A 62 1.92 11.03 -13.59
C ILE A 62 3.10 11.94 -13.22
N PRO A 63 3.11 13.25 -13.58
CA PRO A 63 4.21 14.13 -13.20
C PRO A 63 4.34 14.26 -11.68
N SER A 64 3.24 14.28 -10.93
CA SER A 64 3.29 14.32 -9.47
C SER A 64 3.95 13.07 -8.87
N GLY A 65 3.56 11.89 -9.34
CA GLY A 65 4.12 10.61 -8.93
C GLY A 65 5.60 10.47 -9.28
N LEU A 66 6.05 11.02 -10.41
CA LEU A 66 7.48 11.04 -10.76
C LEU A 66 8.31 11.85 -9.77
N VAL A 67 7.80 13.00 -9.30
CA VAL A 67 8.50 13.80 -8.28
C VAL A 67 8.52 13.07 -6.94
N GLN A 68 7.40 12.49 -6.52
CA GLN A 68 7.35 11.68 -5.31
C GLN A 68 8.29 10.47 -5.38
N PHE A 69 8.37 9.79 -6.52
CA PHE A 69 9.34 8.72 -6.75
C PHE A 69 10.78 9.24 -6.60
N GLY A 70 11.07 10.43 -7.13
CA GLY A 70 12.35 11.11 -6.95
C GLY A 70 12.69 11.36 -5.48
N ILE A 71 11.71 11.81 -4.68
CA ILE A 71 11.87 12.01 -3.23
C ILE A 71 12.22 10.67 -2.55
N VAL A 72 11.48 9.61 -2.85
CA VAL A 72 11.73 8.27 -2.26
C VAL A 72 13.12 7.75 -2.67
N ALA A 73 13.47 7.85 -3.95
CA ALA A 73 14.77 7.42 -4.45
C ALA A 73 15.92 8.19 -3.79
N ALA A 74 15.76 9.50 -3.57
CA ALA A 74 16.74 10.32 -2.88
C ALA A 74 16.94 9.86 -1.43
N VAL A 75 15.84 9.59 -0.70
CA VAL A 75 15.89 9.11 0.69
C VAL A 75 16.53 7.72 0.78
N TYR A 76 16.18 6.78 -0.11
CA TYR A 76 16.83 5.47 -0.15
C TYR A 76 18.33 5.57 -0.43
N ARG A 77 18.73 6.40 -1.38
CA ARG A 77 20.15 6.62 -1.70
C ARG A 77 20.90 7.24 -0.53
N TYR A 78 20.26 8.19 0.17
CA TYR A 78 20.85 8.86 1.32
C TYR A 78 21.05 7.89 2.50
N ASP A 79 20.09 7.00 2.75
CA ASP A 79 20.13 6.08 3.90
C ASP A 79 20.77 4.71 3.57
N GLY A 80 21.27 4.55 2.33
CA GLY A 80 22.00 3.36 1.88
C GLY A 80 21.15 2.10 1.68
N VAL A 81 19.83 2.25 1.49
CA VAL A 81 18.89 1.13 1.39
C VAL A 81 18.69 0.72 -0.06
N THR A 82 18.72 -0.59 -0.31
CA THR A 82 18.51 -1.18 -1.63
C THR A 82 17.11 -1.79 -1.77
N LEU A 83 16.62 -1.85 -3.01
CA LEU A 83 15.27 -2.38 -3.30
C LEU A 83 15.12 -3.88 -2.93
N ASN A 84 16.22 -4.64 -2.94
CA ASN A 84 16.18 -6.05 -2.57
C ASN A 84 15.92 -6.25 -1.07
N GLU A 85 16.44 -5.36 -0.21
CA GLU A 85 16.28 -5.44 1.25
C GLU A 85 14.84 -5.18 1.70
N ILE A 86 14.07 -4.45 0.88
CA ILE A 86 12.66 -4.12 1.14
C ILE A 86 11.70 -5.08 0.42
N GLY A 87 12.17 -6.22 -0.09
CA GLY A 87 11.30 -7.22 -0.70
C GLY A 87 10.90 -6.97 -2.16
N LEU A 88 11.62 -6.12 -2.91
CA LEU A 88 11.47 -5.99 -4.37
C LEU A 88 12.45 -6.89 -5.15
N SER A 89 12.52 -8.16 -4.77
CA SER A 89 13.27 -9.16 -5.52
C SER A 89 12.44 -9.71 -6.68
N ARG A 90 13.05 -9.90 -7.86
CA ARG A 90 12.39 -10.52 -9.03
C ARG A 90 11.73 -11.87 -8.72
N ARG A 91 12.25 -12.62 -7.73
CA ARG A 91 11.71 -13.91 -7.30
C ARG A 91 10.34 -13.77 -6.62
N LEU A 92 10.08 -12.62 -6.01
CA LEU A 92 8.85 -12.30 -5.28
C LEU A 92 7.76 -11.71 -6.19
N LEU A 93 8.12 -11.23 -7.39
CA LEU A 93 7.17 -10.64 -8.34
C LEU A 93 6.10 -11.65 -8.80
N ARG A 94 6.53 -12.84 -9.25
CA ARG A 94 5.60 -13.87 -9.74
C ARG A 94 4.58 -14.32 -8.68
N PRO A 95 4.96 -14.71 -7.45
CA PRO A 95 3.98 -15.10 -6.45
C PRO A 95 3.09 -13.92 -6.04
N ALA A 96 3.59 -12.68 -6.01
CA ALA A 96 2.75 -11.49 -5.78
C ALA A 96 1.68 -11.35 -6.88
N ALA A 97 2.07 -11.39 -8.15
CA ALA A 97 1.16 -11.24 -9.27
C ALA A 97 0.07 -12.33 -9.28
N ILE A 98 0.45 -13.59 -9.04
CA ILE A 98 -0.52 -14.70 -8.94
C ILE A 98 -1.50 -14.47 -7.79
N ALA A 99 -1.01 -14.06 -6.63
CA ALA A 99 -1.84 -13.83 -5.46
C ALA A 99 -2.83 -12.68 -5.68
N VAL A 100 -2.40 -11.60 -6.32
CA VAL A 100 -3.26 -10.45 -6.66
C VAL A 100 -4.33 -10.85 -7.68
N VAL A 101 -3.98 -11.60 -8.73
CA VAL A 101 -4.97 -12.13 -9.68
C VAL A 101 -5.99 -13.00 -8.94
N GLY A 102 -5.54 -13.85 -8.01
CA GLY A 102 -6.43 -14.63 -7.15
C GLY A 102 -7.38 -13.75 -6.32
N VAL A 103 -6.85 -12.67 -5.71
CA VAL A 103 -7.67 -11.69 -4.97
C VAL A 103 -8.70 -11.02 -5.86
N ILE A 104 -8.33 -10.61 -7.07
CA ILE A 104 -9.25 -9.98 -8.03
C ILE A 104 -10.40 -10.94 -8.37
N VAL A 105 -10.10 -12.22 -8.63
CA VAL A 105 -11.11 -13.24 -8.91
C VAL A 105 -12.03 -13.45 -7.71
N VAL A 106 -11.46 -13.59 -6.50
CA VAL A 106 -12.25 -13.80 -5.28
C VAL A 106 -13.13 -12.60 -4.98
N ILE A 107 -12.61 -11.37 -5.09
CA ILE A 107 -13.40 -10.15 -4.87
C ILE A 107 -14.57 -10.09 -5.85
N ASN A 108 -14.36 -10.35 -7.14
CA ASN A 108 -15.44 -10.38 -8.12
C ASN A 108 -16.52 -11.41 -7.75
N ALA A 109 -16.11 -12.62 -7.35
CA ALA A 109 -17.05 -13.66 -6.93
C ALA A 109 -17.84 -13.26 -5.66
N VAL A 110 -17.17 -12.64 -4.68
CA VAL A 110 -17.80 -12.12 -3.46
C VAL A 110 -18.80 -11.02 -3.80
N VAL A 111 -18.44 -10.08 -4.66
CA VAL A 111 -19.30 -8.97 -5.09
C VAL A 111 -20.54 -9.48 -5.81
N VAL A 112 -20.39 -10.46 -6.73
CA VAL A 112 -21.52 -11.13 -7.37
C VAL A 112 -22.42 -11.78 -6.31
N GLY A 113 -21.85 -12.58 -5.40
CA GLY A 113 -22.62 -13.25 -4.35
C GLY A 113 -23.39 -12.28 -3.46
N MET A 114 -22.77 -11.17 -3.06
CA MET A 114 -23.42 -10.13 -2.27
C MET A 114 -24.55 -9.44 -3.03
N GLY A 115 -24.35 -9.10 -4.30
CA GLY A 115 -25.40 -8.50 -5.14
C GLY A 115 -26.61 -9.43 -5.29
N LEU A 116 -26.37 -10.73 -5.53
CA LEU A 116 -27.44 -11.73 -5.64
C LEU A 116 -28.20 -11.90 -4.33
N LEU A 117 -27.49 -11.94 -3.19
CA LEU A 117 -28.11 -12.05 -1.86
C LEU A 117 -28.93 -10.82 -1.48
N ALA A 118 -28.54 -9.63 -1.97
CA ALA A 118 -29.30 -8.40 -1.79
C ALA A 118 -30.53 -8.31 -2.72
N GLY A 119 -30.67 -9.23 -3.70
CA GLY A 119 -31.73 -9.19 -4.69
C GLY A 119 -31.54 -8.11 -5.75
N ASN A 120 -30.31 -7.61 -5.92
CA ASN A 120 -30.00 -6.60 -6.93
C ASN A 120 -29.90 -7.23 -8.32
N GLU A 121 -30.25 -6.45 -9.34
CA GLU A 121 -29.87 -6.76 -10.72
C GLU A 121 -28.36 -6.56 -10.87
N ILE A 122 -27.69 -7.56 -11.45
CA ILE A 122 -26.25 -7.54 -11.63
C ILE A 122 -25.94 -7.35 -13.10
N SER A 123 -25.04 -6.43 -13.42
CA SER A 123 -24.49 -6.27 -14.75
C SER A 123 -23.02 -6.71 -14.80
N PHE A 124 -22.59 -7.19 -15.97
CA PHE A 124 -21.23 -7.63 -16.21
C PHE A 124 -20.58 -6.84 -17.33
N GLY A 125 -19.28 -6.59 -17.20
CA GLY A 125 -18.52 -5.80 -18.16
C GLY A 125 -17.15 -5.44 -17.59
N VAL A 126 -16.19 -5.12 -18.46
CA VAL A 126 -14.84 -4.77 -18.00
C VAL A 126 -14.91 -3.46 -17.21
N TYR A 127 -14.60 -3.48 -15.91
CA TYR A 127 -14.80 -2.35 -14.99
C TYR A 127 -16.26 -1.88 -14.89
N ALA A 128 -17.23 -2.79 -14.96
CA ALA A 128 -18.67 -2.49 -14.93
C ALA A 128 -19.09 -1.59 -13.74
N PHE A 129 -18.47 -1.78 -12.57
CA PHE A 129 -18.70 -0.94 -11.39
C PHE A 129 -18.48 0.56 -11.64
N TYR A 130 -17.49 0.94 -12.45
CA TYR A 130 -17.20 2.35 -12.75
C TYR A 130 -17.93 2.87 -13.99
N GLN A 131 -18.46 1.97 -14.82
CA GLN A 131 -19.22 2.35 -16.02
C GLN A 131 -20.70 2.63 -15.71
N SER A 132 -21.16 2.19 -14.55
CA SER A 132 -22.54 2.34 -14.11
C SER A 132 -22.70 3.54 -13.19
N ASP A 133 -23.95 3.91 -12.89
CA ASP A 133 -24.25 4.94 -11.89
C ASP A 133 -23.59 4.61 -10.54
N PRO A 134 -23.10 5.60 -9.78
CA PRO A 134 -23.12 7.03 -10.07
C PRO A 134 -21.92 7.52 -10.92
N PHE A 135 -20.95 6.64 -11.24
CA PHE A 135 -19.67 7.05 -11.80
C PHE A 135 -19.76 7.37 -13.29
N ASN A 136 -20.40 6.50 -14.09
CA ASN A 136 -20.54 6.65 -15.54
C ASN A 136 -19.23 6.99 -16.28
N PHE A 137 -18.11 6.41 -15.85
CA PHE A 137 -16.82 6.70 -16.44
C PHE A 137 -16.67 6.06 -17.83
N SER A 138 -16.10 6.83 -18.76
CA SER A 138 -15.68 6.29 -20.05
C SER A 138 -14.51 5.32 -19.89
N THR A 139 -14.34 4.40 -20.84
CA THR A 139 -13.19 3.48 -20.88
C THR A 139 -11.85 4.20 -20.82
N THR A 140 -11.74 5.41 -21.40
CA THR A 140 -10.53 6.23 -21.36
C THR A 140 -10.21 6.71 -19.94
N VAL A 141 -11.22 7.19 -19.21
CA VAL A 141 -11.06 7.61 -17.80
C VAL A 141 -10.65 6.41 -16.94
N ILE A 142 -11.31 5.27 -17.13
CA ILE A 142 -11.00 4.03 -16.41
C ILE A 142 -9.55 3.58 -16.70
N ALA A 143 -9.14 3.58 -17.97
CA ALA A 143 -7.78 3.19 -18.35
C ALA A 143 -6.73 4.14 -17.76
N ALA A 144 -6.98 5.45 -17.81
CA ALA A 144 -6.09 6.46 -17.23
C ALA A 144 -5.99 6.31 -15.71
N GLY A 145 -7.12 6.23 -15.01
CA GLY A 145 -7.18 6.06 -13.55
C GLY A 145 -6.56 4.75 -13.06
N ALA A 146 -6.83 3.64 -13.76
CA ALA A 146 -6.19 2.36 -13.47
C ALA A 146 -4.68 2.44 -13.67
N PHE A 147 -4.22 3.00 -14.78
CA PHE A 147 -2.79 3.16 -15.04
C PHE A 147 -2.10 4.03 -13.98
N THR A 148 -2.66 5.19 -13.66
CA THR A 148 -2.04 6.12 -12.70
C THR A 148 -2.02 5.53 -11.29
N THR A 149 -3.11 4.88 -10.89
CA THR A 149 -3.20 4.22 -9.58
C THR A 149 -2.22 3.04 -9.46
N TYR A 150 -2.18 2.16 -10.46
CA TYR A 150 -1.36 0.94 -10.42
C TYR A 150 0.13 1.20 -10.68
N ALA A 151 0.48 2.22 -11.46
CA ALA A 151 1.86 2.49 -11.86
C ALA A 151 2.52 3.61 -11.05
N PHE A 152 1.75 4.52 -10.44
CA PHE A 152 2.28 5.65 -9.69
C PHE A 152 1.82 5.63 -8.23
N THR A 153 0.53 5.88 -7.94
CA THR A 153 0.05 6.06 -6.57
C THR A 153 0.42 4.90 -5.65
N GLY A 154 -0.04 3.68 -5.98
CA GLY A 154 0.24 2.49 -5.18
C GLY A 154 1.75 2.22 -5.03
N PRO A 155 2.52 2.13 -6.13
CA PRO A 155 3.97 1.90 -6.05
C PRO A 155 4.72 2.94 -5.22
N VAL A 156 4.49 4.23 -5.47
CA VAL A 156 5.23 5.31 -4.82
C VAL A 156 4.95 5.35 -3.32
N GLU A 157 3.69 5.26 -2.93
CA GLU A 157 3.30 5.28 -1.52
C GLU A 157 3.81 4.03 -0.79
N GLU A 158 3.69 2.84 -1.38
CA GLU A 158 4.18 1.62 -0.72
C GLU A 158 5.71 1.60 -0.60
N LEU A 159 6.43 2.14 -1.59
CA LEU A 159 7.87 2.37 -1.47
C LEU A 159 8.19 3.34 -0.33
N ALA A 160 7.49 4.47 -0.21
CA ALA A 160 7.73 5.46 0.82
C ALA A 160 7.39 4.93 2.24
N PHE A 161 6.23 4.31 2.38
CA PHE A 161 5.70 3.99 3.70
C PHE A 161 6.08 2.59 4.16
N ARG A 162 5.96 1.56 3.33
CA ARG A 162 6.21 0.17 3.75
C ARG A 162 7.66 -0.22 3.51
N GLY A 163 8.17 0.13 2.33
CA GLY A 163 9.57 -0.08 1.99
C GLY A 163 10.52 0.73 2.88
N TYR A 164 10.22 2.01 3.10
CA TYR A 164 11.10 2.88 3.89
C TYR A 164 10.60 3.14 5.31
N LEU A 165 9.55 3.95 5.50
CA LEU A 165 9.20 4.52 6.82
C LEU A 165 8.95 3.44 7.89
N GLN A 166 8.15 2.43 7.57
CA GLN A 166 7.84 1.32 8.48
C GLN A 166 9.12 0.60 8.92
N ASN A 167 9.96 0.21 7.96
CA ASN A 167 11.22 -0.47 8.25
C ASN A 167 12.18 0.41 9.05
N LYS A 168 12.21 1.72 8.76
CA LYS A 168 13.02 2.70 9.47
C LYS A 168 12.59 2.84 10.93
N LEU A 169 11.27 2.88 11.19
CA LEU A 169 10.75 2.90 12.56
C LEU A 169 11.08 1.57 13.29
N ILE A 170 11.02 0.43 12.59
CA ILE A 170 11.42 -0.87 13.17
C ILE A 170 12.90 -0.84 13.57
N SER A 171 13.78 -0.22 12.78
CA SER A 171 15.21 -0.16 13.11
C SER A 171 15.52 0.81 14.25
N LEU A 172 14.69 1.83 14.47
CA LEU A 172 14.91 2.89 15.47
C LEU A 172 14.27 2.60 16.82
N PHE A 173 13.17 1.83 16.86
CA PHE A 173 12.49 1.54 18.11
C PHE A 173 13.25 0.48 18.95
N GLU A 174 13.45 0.78 20.22
CA GLU A 174 14.21 -0.07 21.16
C GLU A 174 13.28 -0.86 22.08
N PHE A 175 12.34 -1.63 21.51
CA PHE A 175 11.51 -2.56 22.28
C PHE A 175 12.18 -3.93 22.40
N SER A 176 12.03 -4.58 23.56
CA SER A 176 12.57 -5.92 23.82
C SER A 176 11.95 -7.01 22.94
N SER A 177 10.67 -6.89 22.60
CA SER A 177 9.97 -7.82 21.72
C SER A 177 9.95 -7.31 20.29
N LEU A 178 10.56 -8.07 19.37
CA LEU A 178 10.51 -7.79 17.92
C LEU A 178 9.06 -7.69 17.42
N ARG A 179 8.15 -8.52 17.92
CA ARG A 179 6.74 -8.50 17.50
C ARG A 179 6.06 -7.19 17.89
N VAL A 180 6.29 -6.74 19.12
CA VAL A 180 5.75 -5.46 19.62
C VAL A 180 6.34 -4.31 18.85
N ARG A 181 7.66 -4.32 18.63
CA ARG A 181 8.36 -3.33 17.82
C ARG A 181 7.75 -3.20 16.43
N THR A 182 7.63 -4.30 15.70
CA THR A 182 7.01 -4.34 14.37
C THR A 182 5.57 -3.85 14.39
N ALA A 183 4.75 -4.31 15.34
CA ALA A 183 3.35 -3.91 15.44
C ALA A 183 3.20 -2.40 15.67
N ILE A 184 3.99 -1.83 16.59
CA ILE A 184 3.97 -0.38 16.87
C ILE A 184 4.44 0.39 15.64
N SER A 185 5.52 -0.04 14.97
CA SER A 185 6.00 0.63 13.75
C SER A 185 4.96 0.62 12.63
N ILE A 186 4.23 -0.48 12.43
CA ILE A 186 3.12 -0.55 11.46
C ILE A 186 2.04 0.49 11.79
N VAL A 187 1.59 0.52 13.05
CA VAL A 187 0.52 1.43 13.49
C VAL A 187 0.97 2.88 13.35
N VAL A 188 2.18 3.21 13.80
CA VAL A 188 2.74 4.57 13.68
C VAL A 188 2.88 4.98 12.22
N THR A 189 3.37 4.10 11.34
CA THR A 189 3.41 4.38 9.90
C THR A 189 2.01 4.63 9.33
N GLY A 190 1.01 3.83 9.70
CA GLY A 190 -0.38 4.03 9.26
C GLY A 190 -0.95 5.38 9.72
N VAL A 191 -0.68 5.78 10.95
CA VAL A 191 -1.09 7.09 11.48
C VAL A 191 -0.38 8.24 10.76
N ILE A 192 0.93 8.14 10.51
CA ILE A 192 1.68 9.16 9.76
C ILE A 192 1.17 9.27 8.32
N PHE A 193 0.94 8.13 7.66
CA PHE A 193 0.36 8.07 6.32
C PHE A 193 -0.98 8.82 6.26
N SER A 194 -1.88 8.54 7.21
CA SER A 194 -3.14 9.26 7.32
C SER A 194 -2.93 10.75 7.58
N ALA A 195 -2.09 11.12 8.54
CA ALA A 195 -1.87 12.51 8.93
C ALA A 195 -1.30 13.37 7.80
N LEU A 196 -0.55 12.78 6.86
CA LEU A 196 -0.01 13.48 5.69
C LEU A 196 -1.10 14.07 4.77
N HIS A 197 -2.31 13.53 4.82
CA HIS A 197 -3.43 14.02 4.01
C HIS A 197 -4.08 15.25 4.62
N ILE A 198 -3.90 15.50 5.92
CA ILE A 198 -4.56 16.60 6.64
C ILE A 198 -4.29 17.97 5.99
N PRO A 199 -3.03 18.34 5.64
CA PRO A 199 -2.77 19.67 5.11
C PRO A 199 -3.45 19.91 3.76
N VAL A 200 -3.36 18.95 2.82
CA VAL A 200 -3.97 19.14 1.51
C VAL A 200 -5.50 19.17 1.62
N GLU A 201 -6.08 18.28 2.42
CA GLU A 201 -7.53 18.22 2.60
C GLU A 201 -8.10 19.47 3.27
N LEU A 202 -7.47 19.95 4.34
CA LEU A 202 -7.98 21.13 5.07
C LEU A 202 -7.63 22.45 4.41
N LEU A 203 -6.41 22.59 3.89
CA LEU A 203 -5.86 23.88 3.48
C LEU A 203 -6.00 24.14 1.98
N VAL A 204 -6.10 23.09 1.16
CA VAL A 204 -6.22 23.21 -0.30
C VAL A 204 -7.64 22.85 -0.74
N ASN A 205 -8.12 21.66 -0.37
CA ASN A 205 -9.44 21.18 -0.80
C ASN A 205 -10.60 21.77 0.02
N GLY A 206 -10.32 22.34 1.20
CA GLY A 206 -11.34 22.91 2.08
C GLY A 206 -12.30 21.87 2.66
N THR A 207 -11.87 20.61 2.75
CA THR A 207 -12.69 19.48 3.22
C THR A 207 -13.17 19.71 4.67
N PRO A 208 -14.48 19.59 4.96
CA PRO A 208 -14.99 19.73 6.32
C PRO A 208 -14.36 18.72 7.28
N VAL A 209 -14.01 19.15 8.49
CA VAL A 209 -13.34 18.32 9.51
C VAL A 209 -14.11 17.03 9.82
N SER A 210 -15.44 17.10 9.82
CA SER A 210 -16.31 15.93 10.07
C SER A 210 -16.17 14.84 9.00
N GLN A 211 -16.01 15.23 7.73
CA GLN A 211 -15.78 14.30 6.62
C GLN A 211 -14.34 13.77 6.67
N LEU A 212 -13.38 14.66 6.90
CA LEU A 212 -11.97 14.30 6.98
C LEU A 212 -11.69 13.26 8.07
N ALA A 213 -12.31 13.37 9.24
CA ALA A 213 -12.09 12.44 10.35
C ALA A 213 -12.36 10.97 9.97
N GLY A 214 -13.45 10.70 9.24
CA GLY A 214 -13.77 9.36 8.75
C GLY A 214 -12.73 8.85 7.75
N THR A 215 -12.34 9.70 6.80
CA THR A 215 -11.29 9.40 5.82
C THR A 215 -9.95 9.09 6.48
N LEU A 216 -9.53 9.88 7.48
CA LEU A 216 -8.27 9.65 8.20
C LEU A 216 -8.26 8.30 8.92
N VAL A 217 -9.37 7.93 9.58
CA VAL A 217 -9.48 6.61 10.23
C VAL A 217 -9.35 5.48 9.19
N LEU A 218 -10.03 5.59 8.06
CA LEU A 218 -9.93 4.58 6.99
C LEU A 218 -8.51 4.51 6.40
N LEU A 219 -7.85 5.65 6.18
CA LEU A 219 -6.46 5.70 5.72
C LEU A 219 -5.50 5.07 6.72
N ALA A 220 -5.65 5.33 8.02
CA ALA A 220 -4.81 4.75 9.05
C ALA A 220 -5.00 3.23 9.18
N LEU A 221 -6.26 2.76 9.06
CA LEU A 221 -6.59 1.33 9.05
C LEU A 221 -6.05 0.63 7.80
N SER A 222 -6.24 1.20 6.62
CA SER A 222 -5.67 0.70 5.37
C SER A 222 -4.13 0.66 5.44
N GLY A 223 -3.54 1.76 5.94
CA GLY A 223 -2.16 1.90 6.36
C GLY A 223 -1.64 0.68 7.11
N THR A 224 -2.32 0.38 8.21
CA THR A 224 -2.02 -0.71 9.14
C THR A 224 -2.19 -2.09 8.50
N ILE A 225 -3.25 -2.30 7.71
CA ILE A 225 -3.52 -3.58 7.03
C ILE A 225 -2.41 -3.88 6.02
N PHE A 226 -2.08 -2.95 5.14
CA PHE A 226 -1.00 -3.11 4.16
C PHE A 226 0.37 -3.26 4.82
N GLY A 227 0.64 -2.49 5.89
CA GLY A 227 1.85 -2.66 6.68
C GLY A 227 1.97 -4.04 7.34
N THR A 228 0.84 -4.61 7.76
CA THR A 228 0.74 -5.98 8.30
C THR A 228 0.95 -7.03 7.23
N ILE A 229 0.32 -6.90 6.05
CA ILE A 229 0.54 -7.81 4.91
C ILE A 229 2.03 -7.79 4.53
N TYR A 230 2.63 -6.60 4.40
CA TYR A 230 4.06 -6.47 4.11
C TYR A 230 4.91 -7.17 5.16
N ALA A 231 4.67 -6.89 6.45
CA ALA A 231 5.36 -7.52 7.57
C ALA A 231 5.29 -9.06 7.55
N LEU A 232 4.13 -9.62 7.21
CA LEU A 232 3.90 -11.06 7.25
C LEU A 232 4.35 -11.79 5.97
N THR A 233 4.52 -11.09 4.86
CA THR A 233 4.86 -11.67 3.55
C THR A 233 6.25 -11.33 3.06
N GLN A 234 6.85 -10.24 3.58
CA GLN A 234 8.13 -9.68 3.14
C GLN A 234 8.19 -9.44 1.62
N ASN A 235 7.04 -9.15 1.01
CA ASN A 235 6.90 -8.96 -0.41
C ASN A 235 6.26 -7.60 -0.69
N LEU A 236 7.07 -6.63 -1.08
CA LEU A 236 6.58 -5.29 -1.38
C LEU A 236 5.79 -5.25 -2.70
N TYR A 237 6.11 -6.09 -3.69
CA TYR A 237 5.30 -6.17 -4.91
C TYR A 237 3.85 -6.53 -4.61
N LEU A 238 3.62 -7.45 -3.66
CA LEU A 238 2.28 -7.84 -3.26
C LEU A 238 1.49 -6.63 -2.76
N VAL A 239 2.06 -5.86 -1.84
CA VAL A 239 1.36 -4.73 -1.23
C VAL A 239 1.19 -3.57 -2.21
N VAL A 240 2.18 -3.30 -3.07
CA VAL A 240 2.08 -2.34 -4.18
C VAL A 240 0.86 -2.63 -5.05
N PHE A 241 0.70 -3.88 -5.46
CA PHE A 241 -0.42 -4.27 -6.32
C PHE A 241 -1.76 -4.25 -5.57
N LEU A 242 -1.80 -4.72 -4.32
CA LEU A 242 -3.02 -4.66 -3.50
C LEU A 242 -3.46 -3.24 -3.19
N HIS A 243 -2.53 -2.32 -2.96
CA HIS A 243 -2.83 -0.91 -2.81
C HIS A 243 -3.45 -0.39 -4.10
N GLY A 244 -2.81 -0.63 -5.25
CA GLY A 244 -3.38 -0.28 -6.54
C GLY A 244 -4.83 -0.77 -6.70
N VAL A 245 -5.08 -2.06 -6.47
CA VAL A 245 -6.42 -2.66 -6.48
C VAL A 245 -7.38 -2.01 -5.48
N GLY A 246 -6.90 -1.64 -4.29
CA GLY A 246 -7.70 -0.99 -3.26
C GLY A 246 -8.12 0.45 -3.61
N ASN A 247 -7.31 1.15 -4.39
CA ASN A 247 -7.62 2.50 -4.86
C ASN A 247 -8.47 2.47 -6.14
N PHE A 248 -8.30 1.46 -6.98
CA PHE A 248 -9.07 1.31 -8.21
C PHE A 248 -9.46 -0.17 -8.41
N TRP A 249 -10.72 -0.51 -8.15
CA TRP A 249 -11.17 -1.91 -8.10
C TRP A 249 -11.37 -2.49 -9.51
N PRO A 250 -10.68 -3.60 -9.88
CA PRO A 250 -10.90 -4.28 -11.15
C PRO A 250 -12.14 -5.18 -11.11
N LEU A 251 -13.31 -4.57 -10.84
CA LEU A 251 -14.59 -5.26 -10.83
C LEU A 251 -15.14 -5.42 -12.23
N MET A 252 -15.33 -6.66 -12.65
CA MET A 252 -15.99 -7.04 -13.91
C MET A 252 -17.52 -7.10 -13.77
N VAL A 253 -18.03 -6.61 -12.63
CA VAL A 253 -19.42 -6.71 -12.20
C VAL A 253 -19.83 -5.39 -11.56
N ASP A 254 -21.05 -4.95 -11.84
CA ASP A 254 -21.75 -3.97 -11.02
C ASP A 254 -22.77 -4.70 -10.13
N PRO A 255 -22.58 -4.70 -8.80
CA PRO A 255 -23.50 -5.34 -7.87
C PRO A 255 -24.73 -4.47 -7.53
N GLY A 256 -24.83 -3.26 -8.07
CA GLY A 256 -25.82 -2.27 -7.67
C GLY A 256 -25.39 -1.43 -6.46
N GLN A 257 -26.18 -0.39 -6.19
CA GLN A 257 -25.86 0.63 -5.18
C GLN A 257 -25.72 0.05 -3.77
N GLY A 258 -24.73 0.54 -3.02
CA GLY A 258 -24.54 0.23 -1.60
C GLY A 258 -23.95 -1.14 -1.28
N ILE A 259 -23.64 -1.97 -2.28
CA ILE A 259 -23.04 -3.29 -2.06
C ILE A 259 -21.51 -3.21 -1.90
N TRP A 260 -20.86 -2.35 -2.67
CA TRP A 260 -19.41 -2.22 -2.72
C TRP A 260 -18.97 -0.76 -2.61
N PRO A 261 -17.86 -0.44 -1.92
CA PRO A 261 -16.93 -1.34 -1.20
C PRO A 261 -17.52 -1.92 0.09
N ASN A 262 -17.21 -3.19 0.37
CA ASN A 262 -17.50 -3.82 1.67
C ASN A 262 -16.20 -4.14 2.43
N TYR A 263 -15.88 -3.30 3.42
CA TYR A 263 -14.62 -3.40 4.15
C TYR A 263 -14.47 -4.66 5.00
N ILE A 264 -15.58 -5.26 5.47
CA ILE A 264 -15.53 -6.52 6.21
C ILE A 264 -15.16 -7.66 5.26
N ALA A 265 -15.80 -7.74 4.10
CA ALA A 265 -15.48 -8.73 3.07
C ALA A 265 -14.01 -8.59 2.61
N LEU A 266 -13.55 -7.35 2.37
CA LEU A 266 -12.15 -7.07 2.02
C LEU A 266 -11.18 -7.52 3.11
N LEU A 267 -11.48 -7.24 4.38
CA LEU A 267 -10.64 -7.70 5.49
C LEU A 267 -10.54 -9.22 5.51
N LEU A 268 -11.66 -9.94 5.33
CA LEU A 268 -11.67 -11.41 5.28
C LEU A 268 -10.86 -11.95 4.10
N VAL A 269 -10.99 -11.35 2.91
CA VAL A 269 -10.20 -11.72 1.73
C VAL A 269 -8.71 -11.51 1.98
N TYR A 270 -8.31 -10.39 2.60
CA TYR A 270 -6.91 -10.12 2.93
C TYR A 270 -6.36 -11.04 4.02
N LEU A 271 -7.15 -11.39 5.03
CA LEU A 271 -6.75 -12.40 6.03
C LEU A 271 -6.53 -13.76 5.39
N ALA A 272 -7.46 -14.20 4.53
CA ALA A 272 -7.32 -15.46 3.78
C ALA A 272 -6.10 -15.43 2.86
N LEU A 273 -5.87 -14.32 2.15
CA LEU A 273 -4.69 -14.08 1.33
C LEU A 273 -3.41 -14.25 2.15
N ILE A 274 -3.29 -13.63 3.31
CA ILE A 274 -2.09 -13.74 4.17
C ILE A 274 -1.83 -15.21 4.52
N VAL A 275 -2.85 -15.95 4.94
CA VAL A 275 -2.73 -17.37 5.32
C VAL A 275 -2.27 -18.21 4.13
N VAL A 276 -2.96 -18.10 2.99
CA VAL A 276 -2.64 -18.86 1.78
C VAL A 276 -1.26 -18.49 1.24
N TYR A 277 -0.94 -17.20 1.19
CA TYR A 277 0.33 -16.70 0.68
C TYR A 277 1.50 -17.21 1.51
N ARG A 278 1.39 -17.20 2.84
CA ARG A 278 2.44 -17.72 3.72
C ARG A 278 2.62 -19.23 3.59
N TRP A 279 1.52 -19.96 3.37
CA TRP A 279 1.57 -21.40 3.20
C TRP A 279 2.23 -21.80 1.87
N VAL A 280 1.90 -21.11 0.78
CA VAL A 280 2.35 -21.47 -0.57
C VAL A 280 3.66 -20.79 -0.97
N ALA A 281 3.79 -19.48 -0.78
CA ALA A 281 4.89 -18.70 -1.33
C ALA A 281 6.05 -18.53 -0.36
N VAL A 282 5.80 -18.15 0.90
CA VAL A 282 6.90 -17.88 1.86
C VAL A 282 7.67 -19.14 2.20
N ARG A 283 6.97 -20.26 2.50
CA ARG A 283 7.61 -21.55 2.77
C ARG A 283 8.41 -22.09 1.58
N ALA A 284 8.04 -21.74 0.35
CA ALA A 284 8.68 -22.24 -0.86
C ALA A 284 9.86 -21.38 -1.35
N SER A 285 9.96 -20.11 -0.94
CA SER A 285 10.87 -19.14 -1.57
C SER A 285 11.81 -18.38 -0.62
N VAL A 286 11.57 -18.40 0.68
CA VAL A 286 12.42 -17.73 1.69
C VAL A 286 12.81 -18.75 2.75
N PRO A 287 14.11 -18.97 3.03
CA PRO A 287 14.54 -19.67 4.22
C PRO A 287 13.97 -18.92 5.43
N THR A 288 12.90 -19.44 6.01
CA THR A 288 12.24 -18.83 7.16
C THR A 288 13.31 -18.61 8.24
N PRO A 289 13.54 -17.37 8.74
CA PRO A 289 14.17 -17.23 10.05
C PRO A 289 13.24 -17.95 11.00
N SER A 290 13.72 -19.04 11.61
CA SER A 290 12.89 -19.86 12.48
C SER A 290 12.28 -18.97 13.56
N LEU A 291 10.95 -18.94 13.65
CA LEU A 291 10.22 -18.37 14.80
C LEU A 291 10.45 -19.18 16.11
N ALA A 292 11.47 -20.04 16.13
CA ALA A 292 11.72 -21.07 17.14
C ALA A 292 12.82 -20.69 18.16
N ALA A 293 13.08 -19.40 18.37
CA ALA A 293 13.93 -18.93 19.46
C ALA A 293 13.16 -17.91 20.32
N ALA A 294 12.12 -18.40 20.98
CA ALA A 294 11.49 -17.73 22.11
C ALA A 294 10.98 -18.82 23.06
N ASN A 295 11.93 -19.42 23.79
CA ASN A 295 11.79 -19.98 25.12
C ASN A 295 13.02 -19.55 25.91
#